data_AF-T0Z9F1-F1
#
_entry.id   AF-T0Z9F1-F1
#
_cell.length_a   1.000
_cell.length_b   1.000
_cell.length_c   1.000
_cell.angle_alpha   90.00
_cell.angle_beta   90.00
_cell.angle_gamma   90.00
#
_symmetry.space_group_name_H-M   'P 1'
#
loop_
_entity.id
_entity.type
_entity.pdbx_description
1 polymer ?
#
loop_
_entity_poly.entity_id
_entity_poly.type
_entity_poly.pdbx_seq_one_letter_code
_entity_poly.pdbx_strand_id
1 'polypeptide(L)'
;PRRSGEFLFEIILRRHETRSTIMTSNRPLEDWGKLLVDVPSATAILDRFLHHAEILSITGRSYRLKDRAGMSDKAGSKDRAEKDAVPEDTEKAAVIPRL
;
A
#
# COMPACT_ATOMS: atom_id res chain seq x y z
N PRO A 1 9.11 4.03 -18.55
CA PRO A 1 10.10 4.58 -19.52
C PRO A 1 11.28 5.16 -18.73
N ARG A 2 12.50 5.20 -19.28
CA ARG A 2 13.69 5.61 -18.51
C ARG A 2 13.62 7.03 -17.89
N ARG A 3 12.81 7.94 -18.46
CA ARG A 3 12.63 9.33 -18.01
C ARG A 3 11.25 9.62 -17.38
N SER A 4 10.51 8.58 -17.00
CA SER A 4 9.14 8.76 -16.47
C SER A 4 9.11 9.60 -15.18
N GLY A 5 10.11 9.49 -14.31
CA GLY A 5 10.23 10.31 -13.11
C GLY A 5 10.46 11.78 -13.40
N GLU A 6 11.34 12.10 -14.34
CA GLU A 6 11.64 13.47 -14.76
C GLU A 6 10.39 14.20 -15.30
N PHE A 7 9.60 13.52 -16.15
CA PHE A 7 8.36 14.10 -16.67
C PHE A 7 7.31 14.32 -15.59
N LEU A 8 7.18 13.38 -14.65
CA LEU A 8 6.27 13.55 -13.52
C LEU A 8 6.71 14.72 -12.63
N PHE A 9 8.01 14.85 -12.36
CA PHE A 9 8.57 15.97 -11.62
C PHE A 9 8.27 17.30 -12.29
N GLU A 10 8.48 17.43 -13.60
CA GLU A 10 8.17 18.66 -14.33
C GLU A 10 6.70 19.06 -14.21
N ILE A 11 5.78 18.09 -14.32
CA ILE A 11 4.34 18.35 -14.16
C ILE A 11 4.04 18.87 -12.75
N ILE A 12 4.57 18.20 -11.72
CA ILE A 12 4.33 18.59 -10.32
C ILE A 12 4.93 19.96 -10.02
N LEU A 13 6.15 20.23 -10.51
CA LEU A 13 6.82 21.51 -10.35
C LEU A 13 6.01 22.67 -10.95
N ARG A 14 5.47 22.50 -12.17
CA ARG A 14 4.65 23.51 -12.82
C ARG A 14 3.28 23.72 -12.16
N ARG A 15 2.78 22.74 -11.41
CA ARG A 15 1.46 22.79 -10.75
C ARG A 15 1.53 23.25 -9.30
N HIS A 16 2.70 23.11 -8.67
CA HIS A 16 2.95 23.57 -7.31
C HIS A 16 2.47 25.01 -7.13
N GLU A 17 1.66 25.26 -6.10
CA GLU A 17 1.09 26.56 -5.74
C GLU A 17 0.26 27.27 -6.84
N THR A 18 0.04 26.62 -7.99
CA THR A 18 -0.64 27.23 -9.13
C THR A 18 -2.08 26.72 -9.26
N ARG A 19 -2.31 25.40 -9.09
CA ARG A 19 -3.65 24.78 -9.18
C ARG A 19 -3.74 23.49 -8.36
N SER A 20 -4.92 23.21 -7.81
CA SER A 20 -5.23 21.98 -7.05
C SER A 20 -5.02 20.72 -7.88
N THR A 21 -4.19 19.80 -7.39
CA THR A 21 -3.81 18.56 -8.09
C THR A 21 -4.23 17.35 -7.27
N ILE A 22 -4.96 16.42 -7.89
CA ILE A 22 -5.34 15.14 -7.27
C ILE A 22 -4.54 14.03 -7.94
N MET A 23 -4.05 13.11 -7.12
CA MET A 23 -3.34 11.92 -7.56
C MET A 23 -3.79 10.72 -6.74
N THR A 24 -3.94 9.58 -7.39
CA THR A 24 -4.31 8.33 -6.73
C THR A 24 -3.17 7.33 -6.88
N SER A 25 -2.79 6.69 -5.79
CA SER A 25 -1.77 5.62 -5.77
C SER A 25 -2.34 4.39 -5.08
N ASN A 26 -2.05 3.21 -5.61
CA ASN A 26 -2.30 1.93 -4.94
C ASN A 26 -1.08 1.43 -4.15
N ARG A 27 -0.03 2.26 -4.05
CA ARG A 27 1.19 2.03 -3.27
C ARG A 27 1.33 3.10 -2.18
N PRO A 28 1.89 2.74 -1.01
CA PRO A 28 2.22 3.73 0.01
C PRO A 28 3.27 4.71 -0.51
N LEU A 29 3.33 5.90 0.10
CA LEU A 29 4.24 6.97 -0.32
C LEU A 29 5.71 6.56 -0.17
N GLU A 30 6.05 5.72 0.83
CA GLU A 30 7.42 5.24 1.04
C GLU A 30 7.97 4.42 -0.15
N ASP A 31 7.09 3.76 -0.91
CA ASP A 31 7.49 2.93 -2.05
C ASP A 31 7.73 3.73 -3.34
N TRP A 32 7.52 5.05 -3.33
CA TRP A 32 7.68 5.90 -4.52
C TRP A 32 9.10 5.96 -5.04
N GLY A 33 10.10 5.89 -4.16
CA GLY A 33 11.51 5.80 -4.57
C GLY A 33 11.79 4.57 -5.44
N LYS A 34 11.16 3.44 -5.11
CA LYS A 34 11.27 2.20 -5.90
C LYS A 34 10.45 2.29 -7.19
N LEU A 35 9.26 2.91 -7.13
CA LEU A 35 8.37 3.05 -8.28
C LEU A 35 9.00 3.91 -9.39
N LEU A 36 9.66 5.00 -9.01
CA LEU A 36 10.29 5.94 -9.93
C LEU A 36 11.73 5.54 -10.28
N VAL A 37 12.30 4.54 -9.58
CA VAL A 37 13.68 4.06 -9.75
C VAL A 37 14.70 5.19 -9.57
N ASP A 38 14.33 6.22 -8.82
CA ASP A 38 15.12 7.41 -8.53
C ASP A 38 14.60 8.03 -7.24
N VAL A 39 15.33 7.76 -6.14
CA VAL A 39 14.96 8.20 -4.79
C VAL A 39 15.00 9.74 -4.67
N PRO A 40 16.07 10.44 -5.10
CA PRO A 40 16.09 11.90 -5.13
C PRO A 40 14.87 12.53 -5.83
N SER A 41 14.53 12.07 -7.03
CA SER A 41 13.39 12.61 -7.78
C SER A 41 12.07 12.30 -7.08
N ALA A 42 11.90 11.09 -6.54
CA ALA A 42 10.70 10.73 -5.78
C ALA A 42 10.52 11.63 -4.55
N THR A 43 11.58 11.84 -3.77
CA THR A 43 11.56 12.75 -2.61
C THR A 43 11.22 14.16 -3.03
N ALA A 44 11.81 14.67 -4.12
CA ALA A 44 11.51 16.00 -4.61
C ALA A 44 10.03 16.15 -5.04
N ILE A 45 9.50 15.16 -5.76
CA ILE A 45 8.07 15.15 -6.14
C ILE A 45 7.18 15.18 -4.89
N LEU A 46 7.44 14.29 -3.93
CA LEU A 46 6.62 14.16 -2.72
C LEU A 46 6.67 15.42 -1.86
N ASP A 47 7.85 16.01 -1.67
CA ASP A 47 8.05 17.25 -0.93
C ASP A 47 7.14 18.38 -1.46
N ARG A 48 7.10 18.57 -2.79
CA ARG A 48 6.29 19.62 -3.42
C ARG A 48 4.80 19.24 -3.45
N PHE A 49 4.50 17.98 -3.74
CA PHE A 49 3.10 17.55 -3.85
C PHE A 49 2.40 17.53 -2.48
N LEU A 50 3.11 17.15 -1.42
CA LEU A 50 2.54 16.98 -0.08
C LEU A 50 2.57 18.27 0.75
N HIS A 51 3.26 19.33 0.31
CA HIS A 51 3.35 20.60 1.04
C HIS A 51 1.98 21.18 1.40
N HIS A 52 0.97 21.01 0.53
CA HIS A 52 -0.41 21.48 0.75
C HIS A 52 -1.45 20.38 0.46
N ALA A 53 -1.11 19.10 0.62
CA ALA A 53 -2.04 18.00 0.31
C ALA A 53 -2.70 17.40 1.55
N GLU A 54 -3.93 16.94 1.35
CA GLU A 54 -4.65 16.07 2.27
C GLU A 54 -4.53 14.62 1.79
N ILE A 55 -4.10 13.71 2.68
CA ILE A 55 -3.90 12.30 2.34
C ILE A 55 -5.16 11.51 2.69
N LEU A 56 -5.83 10.98 1.66
CA LEU A 56 -7.03 10.14 1.83
C LEU A 56 -6.67 8.66 1.67
N SER A 57 -6.70 7.92 2.78
CA SER A 57 -6.48 6.47 2.79
C SER A 57 -7.79 5.73 2.47
N ILE A 58 -7.83 5.09 1.30
CA ILE A 58 -9.00 4.32 0.86
C ILE A 58 -8.81 2.86 1.26
N THR A 59 -9.69 2.34 2.11
CA THR A 59 -9.73 0.94 2.51
C THR A 59 -11.06 0.31 2.09
N GLY A 60 -11.06 -1.01 1.82
CA GLY A 60 -12.27 -1.75 1.47
C GLY A 60 -12.10 -2.72 0.31
N ARG A 61 -13.17 -3.47 0.01
CA ARG A 61 -13.21 -4.42 -1.12
C ARG A 61 -13.23 -3.68 -2.45
N SER A 62 -12.60 -4.26 -3.48
CA SER A 62 -12.58 -3.69 -4.83
C SER A 62 -14.00 -3.51 -5.37
N TYR A 63 -14.35 -2.29 -5.77
CA TYR A 63 -15.64 -2.00 -6.39
C TYR A 63 -15.87 -2.84 -7.66
N ARG A 64 -14.81 -3.12 -8.42
CA ARG A 64 -14.88 -3.93 -9.66
C ARG A 64 -15.32 -5.36 -9.39
N LEU A 65 -15.09 -5.86 -8.18
CA LEU A 65 -15.50 -7.19 -7.76
C LEU A 65 -16.95 -7.22 -7.27
N LYS A 66 -17.60 -6.06 -7.05
CA LYS A 66 -18.99 -5.98 -6.59
C LYS A 66 -19.99 -6.57 -7.59
N ASP A 67 -19.82 -6.32 -8.88
CA ASP A 67 -20.64 -6.94 -9.95
C ASP A 67 -20.32 -8.42 -10.16
N ARG A 68 -19.07 -8.83 -9.92
CA ARG A 68 -18.68 -10.25 -9.98
C ARG A 68 -19.14 -11.03 -8.74
N ALA A 69 -19.24 -10.37 -7.59
CA ALA A 69 -19.74 -10.94 -6.35
C ALA A 69 -21.26 -11.23 -6.41
N GLY A 70 -22.02 -10.48 -7.23
CA GLY A 70 -23.38 -10.89 -7.62
C GLY A 70 -23.46 -12.28 -8.27
N MET A 71 -22.34 -12.77 -8.83
CA MET A 71 -22.20 -14.14 -9.34
C MET A 71 -21.39 -15.09 -8.43
N SER A 72 -20.69 -14.59 -7.40
CA SER A 72 -19.77 -15.39 -6.57
C SER A 72 -20.00 -15.33 -5.05
N ASP A 73 -20.99 -14.60 -4.55
CA ASP A 73 -21.31 -14.47 -3.11
C ASP A 73 -21.84 -15.76 -2.45
N LYS A 74 -21.69 -16.93 -3.09
CA LYS A 74 -21.91 -18.25 -2.46
C LYS A 74 -20.64 -19.00 -2.06
N ALA A 75 -19.44 -18.49 -2.34
CA ALA A 75 -18.21 -19.22 -2.05
C ALA A 75 -17.12 -18.29 -1.49
N GLY A 76 -17.08 -18.09 -0.17
CA GLY A 76 -15.92 -17.43 0.45
C GLY A 76 -16.14 -16.73 1.78
N SER A 77 -17.04 -17.23 2.64
CA SER A 77 -17.09 -16.84 4.05
C SER A 77 -16.81 -18.09 4.89
N LYS A 78 -15.52 -18.46 5.07
CA LYS A 78 -15.12 -19.28 6.22
C LYS A 78 -13.63 -19.44 6.60
N ASP A 79 -12.62 -18.79 6.01
CA ASP A 79 -11.22 -19.17 6.31
C ASP A 79 -10.22 -18.01 6.61
N ARG A 80 -10.63 -16.96 7.34
CA ARG A 80 -9.66 -15.96 7.85
C ARG A 80 -9.88 -15.52 9.28
N ALA A 81 -10.35 -16.42 10.14
CA ALA A 81 -10.47 -16.17 11.58
C ALA A 81 -9.79 -17.28 12.38
N GLU A 82 -8.53 -17.64 12.05
CA GLU A 82 -7.75 -18.58 12.87
C GLU A 82 -6.23 -18.49 12.62
N LYS A 83 -5.63 -17.29 12.53
CA LYS A 83 -4.15 -17.18 12.52
C LYS A 83 -3.52 -16.09 13.38
N ASP A 84 -4.32 -15.29 14.10
CA ASP A 84 -3.80 -14.27 15.03
C ASP A 84 -3.98 -14.68 16.50
N ALA A 85 -3.70 -15.94 16.84
CA ALA A 85 -3.55 -16.39 18.22
C ALA A 85 -2.06 -16.60 18.52
N VAL A 86 -1.46 -15.65 19.24
CA VAL A 86 -0.14 -15.78 19.84
C VAL A 86 -0.26 -16.76 21.02
N PRO A 87 0.46 -17.89 21.07
CA PRO A 87 0.47 -18.71 22.28
C PRO A 87 1.54 -18.19 23.24
N GLU A 88 1.06 -17.64 24.35
CA GLU A 88 1.80 -17.38 25.59
C GLU A 88 2.15 -18.70 26.29
N ASP A 89 3.30 -18.70 26.96
CA ASP A 89 4.01 -19.80 27.63
C ASP A 89 3.19 -20.97 28.20
N THR A 90 3.64 -22.21 27.95
CA THR A 90 3.56 -23.28 28.94
C THR A 90 4.74 -24.25 28.80
N GLU A 91 5.65 -24.11 29.75
CA GLU A 91 6.67 -25.03 30.22
C GLU A 91 6.13 -26.47 30.43
N LYS A 92 6.89 -27.50 29.99
CA LYS A 92 7.33 -28.69 30.76
C LYS A 92 7.41 -30.01 29.95
N ALA A 93 8.51 -30.71 30.24
CA ALA A 93 8.72 -32.16 30.18
C ALA A 93 9.01 -32.80 28.81
N ALA A 94 10.23 -32.57 28.28
CA ALA A 94 10.89 -33.57 27.46
C ALA A 94 11.57 -34.63 28.38
N VAL A 95 10.84 -35.71 28.62
CA VAL A 95 11.38 -36.98 29.14
C VAL A 95 12.23 -37.59 28.01
N ILE A 96 13.53 -37.70 28.23
CA ILE A 96 14.46 -38.42 27.33
C ILE A 96 14.34 -39.92 27.67
N PRO A 97 14.02 -40.81 26.72
CA PRO A 97 14.07 -42.24 26.96
C PRO A 97 15.50 -42.77 26.84
N ARG A 98 15.87 -43.66 27.76
CA ARG A 98 17.13 -44.42 27.82
C ARG A 98 17.50 -45.05 26.48
N LEU A 99 18.77 -44.90 26.10
CA LEU A 99 19.75 -45.98 25.93
C LEU A 99 21.12 -45.46 26.35
#